data_AF-A0A932PVS3-F1
#
_entry.id   AF-A0A932PVS3-F1
#
_cell.length_a   1.000
_cell.length_b   1.000
_cell.length_c   1.000
_cell.angle_alpha   90.00
_cell.angle_beta   90.00
_cell.angle_gamma   90.00
#
_symmetry.space_group_name_H-M   'P 1'
#
loop_
_entity.id
_entity.type
_entity.pdbx_description
1 polymer ?
#
loop_
_entity_poly.entity_id
_entity_poly.type
_entity_poly.pdbx_seq_one_letter_code
_entity_poly.pdbx_strand_id
1 'polypeptide(L)'
;MTDQRPYWMGWISLTQSGTSVSGSLISVEPDGKGNTKATTNPVTGTTDGGSALTITTGSFLGTTGISFSGRRSGDQIALTYPDKTGQLQTATYRAASQAAFNDALTAWQLELALAKTAADRAAADKKAQDDRNAALVQAVRDRSAELQSMINQLNSGTANRKSQILDAASSIKGEQSDLTQLQADFATFQKDSREPLDKYGACTTARYDFMTSMAYDFNTSLVYDRNSFARVAQTITTNLSVIEQRVAETQQAAKALADAIAASPLSVSGVLAPGVEQATIDTYRSTATSVATQLASLRATDASVFASAQDVMNQAQAIWNTVKANHGCS
;
A
#
# COMPACT_ATOMS: atom_id res chain seq x y z
N MET A 1 -18.52 -34.85 -3.63
CA MET A 1 -19.48 -35.83 -4.18
C MET A 1 -18.77 -36.60 -5.26
N THR A 2 -18.78 -37.93 -5.21
CA THR A 2 -18.32 -38.79 -6.29
C THR A 2 -19.29 -38.67 -7.45
N ASP A 3 -18.79 -38.37 -8.64
CA ASP A 3 -19.58 -38.37 -9.87
C ASP A 3 -20.08 -39.78 -10.14
N GLN A 4 -21.40 -39.99 -10.08
CA GLN A 4 -22.02 -41.31 -10.28
C GLN A 4 -22.37 -41.60 -11.75
N ARG A 5 -22.00 -40.71 -12.67
CA ARG A 5 -22.29 -40.88 -14.10
C ARG A 5 -21.41 -41.96 -14.72
N PRO A 6 -21.84 -42.60 -15.83
CA PRO A 6 -21.03 -43.58 -16.54
C PRO A 6 -19.68 -42.99 -16.96
N TYR A 7 -18.59 -43.72 -16.77
CA TYR A 7 -17.26 -43.31 -17.21
C TYR A 7 -17.01 -43.65 -18.70
N TRP A 8 -17.85 -44.50 -19.29
CA TRP A 8 -17.89 -44.81 -20.73
C TRP A 8 -19.24 -45.46 -21.10
N MET A 9 -19.51 -45.55 -22.40
CA MET A 9 -20.62 -46.30 -23.00
C MET A 9 -20.09 -47.20 -24.13
N GLY A 10 -20.63 -48.42 -24.25
CA GLY A 10 -20.18 -49.42 -25.21
C GLY A 10 -21.27 -49.87 -26.16
N TRP A 11 -20.94 -50.02 -27.44
CA TRP A 11 -21.75 -50.73 -28.42
C TRP A 11 -20.92 -51.82 -29.09
N ILE A 12 -21.44 -53.04 -29.14
CA ILE A 12 -20.79 -54.16 -29.82
C ILE A 12 -21.74 -54.73 -30.87
N SER A 13 -21.26 -54.87 -32.09
CA SER A 13 -21.95 -55.54 -33.18
C SER A 13 -21.13 -56.75 -33.59
N LEU A 14 -21.71 -57.94 -33.47
CA LEU A 14 -21.02 -59.21 -33.74
C LEU A 14 -21.79 -60.01 -34.79
N THR A 15 -21.04 -60.55 -35.74
CA THR A 15 -21.51 -61.52 -36.73
C THR A 15 -20.76 -62.83 -36.49
N GLN A 16 -21.51 -63.92 -36.32
CA GLN A 16 -20.96 -65.25 -36.16
C GLN A 16 -21.14 -66.04 -37.47
N SER A 17 -20.05 -66.67 -37.94
CA SER A 17 -20.06 -67.60 -39.07
C SER A 17 -19.32 -68.88 -38.68
N GLY A 18 -20.06 -69.93 -38.34
CA GLY A 18 -19.50 -71.13 -37.74
C GLY A 18 -18.91 -70.84 -36.35
N THR A 19 -17.63 -71.18 -36.16
CA THR A 19 -16.87 -70.89 -34.93
C THR A 19 -16.19 -69.53 -34.95
N SER A 20 -16.24 -68.78 -36.05
CA SER A 20 -15.61 -67.48 -36.20
C SER A 20 -16.57 -66.35 -35.85
N VAL A 21 -16.07 -65.35 -35.14
CA VAL A 21 -16.80 -64.11 -34.80
C VAL A 21 -16.05 -62.91 -35.37
N SER A 22 -16.76 -62.00 -36.02
CA SER A 22 -16.24 -60.74 -36.50
C SER A 22 -17.20 -59.61 -36.20
N GLY A 23 -16.73 -58.36 -36.20
CA GLY A 23 -17.61 -57.24 -35.89
C GLY A 23 -16.88 -55.95 -35.57
N SER A 24 -17.55 -55.09 -34.81
CA SER A 24 -16.99 -53.83 -34.32
C SER A 24 -17.42 -53.55 -32.88
N LEU A 25 -16.52 -52.88 -32.16
CA LEU A 25 -16.74 -52.36 -30.82
C LEU A 25 -16.57 -50.84 -30.88
N ILE A 26 -17.58 -50.11 -30.41
CA ILE A 26 -17.54 -48.66 -30.23
C ILE A 26 -17.47 -48.42 -28.72
N SER A 27 -16.43 -47.72 -28.28
CA SER A 27 -16.33 -47.19 -26.92
C SER A 27 -16.44 -45.67 -26.96
N VAL A 28 -17.34 -45.12 -26.18
CA VAL A 28 -17.57 -43.68 -26.04
C VAL A 28 -17.19 -43.24 -24.64
N GLU A 29 -16.37 -42.20 -24.51
CA GLU A 29 -15.88 -41.65 -23.24
C GLU A 29 -16.14 -40.13 -23.21
N PRO A 30 -16.24 -39.49 -22.03
CA PRO A 30 -16.21 -38.04 -21.93
C PRO A 30 -14.90 -37.46 -22.50
N ASP A 31 -14.98 -36.30 -23.15
CA ASP A 31 -13.79 -35.58 -23.67
C ASP A 31 -13.24 -34.53 -22.68
N GLY A 32 -13.91 -34.33 -21.55
CA GLY A 32 -13.58 -33.31 -20.54
C GLY A 32 -14.06 -31.89 -20.88
N LYS A 33 -14.70 -31.70 -22.03
CA LYS A 33 -15.20 -30.40 -22.53
C LYS A 33 -16.73 -30.34 -22.57
N GLY A 34 -17.41 -31.29 -21.92
CA GLY A 34 -18.86 -31.41 -21.95
C GLY A 34 -19.39 -32.19 -23.15
N ASN A 35 -18.53 -32.88 -23.89
CA ASN A 35 -18.92 -33.77 -24.99
C ASN A 35 -18.36 -35.18 -24.75
N THR A 36 -18.53 -36.03 -25.77
CA THR A 36 -17.95 -37.36 -25.82
C THR A 36 -16.95 -37.50 -26.97
N LYS A 37 -15.95 -38.34 -26.79
CA LYS A 37 -15.07 -38.87 -27.84
C LYS A 37 -15.42 -40.35 -28.05
N ALA A 38 -15.35 -40.83 -29.29
CA ALA A 38 -15.63 -42.23 -29.61
C ALA A 38 -14.41 -42.89 -30.25
N THR A 39 -14.20 -44.17 -29.96
CA THR A 39 -13.22 -45.02 -30.63
C THR A 39 -13.94 -46.25 -31.17
N THR A 40 -13.78 -46.51 -32.46
CA THR A 40 -14.31 -47.70 -33.13
C THR A 40 -13.17 -48.62 -33.44
N ASN A 41 -13.25 -49.86 -32.97
CA ASN A 41 -12.26 -50.89 -33.24
C ASN A 41 -12.91 -52.09 -33.92
N PRO A 42 -12.25 -52.69 -34.92
CA PRO A 42 -12.67 -53.98 -35.44
C PRO A 42 -12.50 -55.05 -34.35
N VAL A 43 -13.42 -56.00 -34.34
CA VAL A 43 -13.41 -57.15 -33.43
C VAL A 43 -13.28 -58.42 -34.26
N THR A 44 -12.39 -59.31 -33.82
CA THR A 44 -12.29 -60.68 -34.32
C THR A 44 -12.29 -61.64 -33.15
N GLY A 45 -12.74 -62.87 -33.35
CA GLY A 45 -12.85 -63.80 -32.24
C GLY A 45 -13.33 -65.19 -32.64
N THR A 46 -13.54 -66.01 -31.62
CA THR A 46 -14.02 -67.38 -31.75
C THR A 46 -15.10 -67.68 -30.73
N THR A 47 -15.92 -68.67 -31.04
CA THR A 47 -16.91 -69.25 -30.12
C THR A 47 -16.83 -70.78 -30.17
N ASP A 48 -17.24 -71.42 -29.08
CA ASP A 48 -17.33 -72.88 -28.96
C ASP A 48 -18.55 -73.48 -29.69
N GLY A 49 -19.32 -72.66 -30.42
CA GLY A 49 -20.59 -73.05 -31.02
C GLY A 49 -21.75 -73.08 -30.01
N GLY A 50 -21.48 -72.70 -28.76
CA GLY A 50 -22.44 -72.62 -27.65
C GLY A 50 -22.47 -71.21 -27.06
N SER A 51 -22.10 -71.09 -25.78
CA SER A 51 -22.21 -69.84 -25.03
C SER A 51 -20.88 -69.12 -24.84
N ALA A 52 -19.74 -69.77 -25.00
CA ALA A 52 -18.44 -69.16 -24.74
C ALA A 52 -17.99 -68.31 -25.93
N LEU A 53 -17.38 -67.16 -25.63
CA LEU A 53 -16.93 -66.18 -26.61
C LEU A 53 -15.55 -65.64 -26.21
N THR A 54 -14.61 -65.69 -27.14
CA THR A 54 -13.33 -65.00 -27.02
C THR A 54 -13.22 -64.00 -28.15
N ILE A 55 -13.02 -62.73 -27.85
CA ILE A 55 -12.85 -61.67 -28.86
C ILE A 55 -11.60 -60.85 -28.60
N THR A 56 -11.02 -60.31 -29.64
CA THR A 56 -9.84 -59.45 -29.61
C THR A 56 -10.14 -58.16 -30.34
N THR A 57 -9.69 -57.04 -29.77
CA THR A 57 -9.85 -55.69 -30.33
C THR A 57 -8.50 -54.98 -30.40
N GLY A 58 -8.38 -53.99 -31.29
CA GLY A 58 -7.16 -53.20 -31.44
C GLY A 58 -6.84 -52.36 -30.19
N SER A 59 -7.82 -51.61 -29.68
CA SER A 59 -7.70 -50.85 -28.43
C SER A 59 -9.02 -50.81 -27.69
N PHE A 60 -8.98 -50.63 -26.38
CA PHE A 60 -10.17 -50.40 -25.56
C PHE A 60 -9.80 -49.65 -24.28
N LEU A 61 -10.46 -48.51 -24.04
CA LEU A 61 -10.28 -47.66 -22.86
C LEU A 61 -8.81 -47.38 -22.48
N GLY A 62 -7.97 -47.14 -23.50
CA GLY A 62 -6.55 -46.81 -23.32
C GLY A 62 -5.58 -48.00 -23.26
N THR A 63 -6.07 -49.24 -23.36
CA THR A 63 -5.23 -50.44 -23.46
C THR A 63 -5.25 -50.98 -24.89
N THR A 64 -4.09 -51.34 -25.43
CA THR A 64 -3.93 -51.90 -26.78
C THR A 64 -3.94 -53.43 -26.76
N GLY A 65 -4.42 -54.05 -27.84
CA GLY A 65 -4.40 -55.51 -28.02
C GLY A 65 -5.20 -56.29 -26.99
N ILE A 66 -6.33 -55.75 -26.51
CA ILE A 66 -7.15 -56.43 -25.50
C ILE A 66 -7.83 -57.66 -26.11
N SER A 67 -7.70 -58.78 -25.40
CA SER A 67 -8.58 -59.93 -25.54
C SER A 67 -9.61 -59.95 -24.41
N PHE A 68 -10.87 -60.13 -24.79
CA PHE A 68 -11.97 -60.38 -23.88
C PHE A 68 -12.30 -61.87 -23.91
N SER A 69 -12.57 -62.41 -22.74
CA SER A 69 -13.20 -63.73 -22.60
C SER A 69 -14.56 -63.55 -21.95
N GLY A 70 -15.56 -64.27 -22.43
CA GLY A 70 -16.92 -64.01 -22.00
C GLY A 70 -17.90 -65.10 -22.33
N ARG A 71 -19.15 -64.85 -21.95
CA ARG A 71 -20.25 -65.78 -22.16
C ARG A 71 -21.52 -65.05 -22.60
N ARG A 72 -22.19 -65.61 -23.59
CA ARG A 72 -23.54 -65.24 -23.99
C ARG A 72 -24.56 -65.97 -23.11
N SER A 73 -25.55 -65.25 -22.60
CA SER A 73 -26.68 -65.80 -21.87
C SER A 73 -27.95 -65.06 -22.30
N GLY A 74 -28.79 -65.72 -23.09
CA GLY A 74 -29.95 -65.09 -23.73
C GLY A 74 -29.55 -63.87 -24.58
N ASP A 75 -30.10 -62.72 -24.20
CA ASP A 75 -29.88 -61.41 -24.84
C ASP A 75 -28.70 -60.63 -24.23
N GLN A 76 -27.88 -61.26 -23.40
CA GLN A 76 -26.73 -60.62 -22.76
C GLN A 76 -25.41 -61.28 -23.15
N ILE A 77 -24.36 -60.46 -23.21
CA ILE A 77 -22.97 -60.92 -23.34
C ILE A 77 -22.17 -60.27 -22.22
N ALA A 78 -21.62 -61.08 -21.31
CA ALA A 78 -20.67 -60.63 -20.31
C ALA A 78 -19.26 -60.86 -20.81
N LEU A 79 -18.47 -59.80 -20.94
CA LEU A 79 -17.09 -59.81 -21.41
C LEU A 79 -16.15 -59.37 -20.30
N THR A 80 -15.20 -60.23 -19.95
CA THR A 80 -14.16 -59.95 -18.95
C THR A 80 -12.84 -59.59 -19.64
N TYR A 81 -12.20 -58.53 -19.16
CA TYR A 81 -10.92 -58.00 -19.67
C TYR A 81 -10.07 -57.44 -18.53
N PRO A 82 -8.74 -57.45 -18.64
CA PRO A 82 -7.88 -56.71 -17.73
C PRO A 82 -7.93 -55.22 -18.06
N ASP A 83 -8.06 -54.36 -17.05
CA ASP A 83 -7.86 -52.92 -17.21
C ASP A 83 -6.37 -52.55 -17.28
N LYS A 84 -6.07 -51.25 -17.46
CA LYS A 84 -4.70 -50.72 -17.53
C LYS A 84 -3.85 -50.98 -16.28
N THR A 85 -4.46 -51.35 -15.15
CA THR A 85 -3.78 -51.70 -13.90
C THR A 85 -3.63 -53.21 -13.71
N GLY A 86 -4.18 -54.00 -14.63
CA GLY A 86 -4.19 -55.47 -14.57
C GLY A 86 -5.35 -56.06 -13.77
N GLN A 87 -6.29 -55.24 -13.27
CA GLN A 87 -7.48 -55.75 -12.59
C GLN A 87 -8.49 -56.27 -13.60
N LEU A 88 -9.14 -57.40 -13.29
CA LEU A 88 -10.20 -57.94 -14.14
C LEU A 88 -11.48 -57.12 -13.97
N GLN A 89 -11.99 -56.63 -15.10
CA GLN A 89 -13.25 -55.91 -15.22
C GLN A 89 -14.21 -56.74 -16.05
N THR A 90 -15.52 -56.61 -15.80
CA THR A 90 -16.56 -57.26 -16.62
C THR A 90 -17.51 -56.21 -17.16
N ALA A 91 -17.62 -56.14 -18.49
CA ALA A 91 -18.64 -55.35 -19.18
C ALA A 91 -19.78 -56.26 -19.62
N THR A 92 -21.01 -55.93 -19.24
CA THR A 92 -22.21 -56.67 -19.67
C THR A 92 -22.94 -55.87 -20.74
N TYR A 93 -23.01 -56.44 -21.93
CA TYR A 93 -23.75 -55.92 -23.08
C TYR A 93 -25.13 -56.57 -23.13
N ARG A 94 -26.14 -55.80 -23.52
CA ARG A 94 -27.52 -56.26 -23.70
C ARG A 94 -27.95 -56.00 -25.14
N ALA A 95 -28.82 -56.85 -25.68
CA ALA A 95 -29.40 -56.61 -26.99
C ALA A 95 -30.18 -55.29 -26.99
N ALA A 96 -29.89 -54.42 -27.95
CA ALA A 96 -30.54 -53.13 -28.16
C ALA A 96 -30.51 -52.78 -29.65
N SER A 97 -31.37 -51.85 -30.08
CA SER A 97 -31.29 -51.29 -31.43
C SER A 97 -30.23 -50.19 -31.50
N GLN A 98 -29.73 -49.90 -32.71
CA GLN A 98 -28.85 -48.75 -32.93
C GLN A 98 -29.51 -47.43 -32.51
N ALA A 99 -30.82 -47.29 -32.74
CA ALA A 99 -31.59 -46.14 -32.29
C ALA A 99 -31.52 -45.97 -30.77
N ALA A 100 -31.76 -47.04 -30.00
CA ALA A 100 -31.69 -46.99 -28.54
C ALA A 100 -30.30 -46.60 -28.01
N PHE A 101 -29.22 -47.07 -28.66
CA PHE A 101 -27.86 -46.64 -28.31
C PHE A 101 -27.64 -45.15 -28.61
N ASN A 102 -28.05 -44.69 -29.79
CA ASN A 102 -27.91 -43.28 -30.18
C ASN A 102 -28.73 -42.34 -29.29
N ASP A 103 -29.92 -42.76 -28.86
CA ASP A 103 -30.76 -42.01 -27.93
C ASP A 103 -30.09 -41.91 -26.54
N ALA A 104 -29.56 -43.02 -26.03
CA ALA A 104 -28.81 -43.03 -24.77
C ALA A 104 -27.54 -42.17 -24.84
N LEU A 105 -26.81 -42.23 -25.97
CA LEU A 105 -25.63 -41.41 -26.19
C LEU A 105 -26.00 -39.91 -26.22
N THR A 106 -27.08 -39.56 -26.90
CA THR A 106 -27.57 -38.17 -26.98
C THR A 106 -27.98 -37.65 -25.61
N ALA A 107 -28.69 -38.46 -24.82
CA ALA A 107 -29.07 -38.13 -23.44
C ALA A 107 -27.82 -37.91 -22.57
N TRP A 108 -26.83 -38.79 -22.67
CA TRP A 108 -25.59 -38.66 -21.91
C TRP A 108 -24.76 -37.43 -22.33
N GLN A 109 -24.68 -37.13 -23.64
CA GLN A 109 -24.04 -35.91 -24.14
C GLN A 109 -24.71 -34.64 -23.59
N LEU A 110 -26.05 -34.62 -23.51
CA LEU A 110 -26.78 -33.50 -22.90
C LEU A 110 -26.44 -33.34 -21.42
N GLU A 111 -26.39 -34.43 -20.65
CA GLU A 111 -25.99 -34.39 -19.24
C GLU A 111 -24.55 -33.89 -19.04
N LEU A 112 -23.62 -34.31 -19.90
CA LEU A 112 -22.23 -33.85 -19.87
C LEU A 112 -22.13 -32.36 -20.18
N ALA A 113 -22.88 -31.87 -21.17
CA ALA A 113 -22.92 -30.46 -21.54
C ALA A 113 -23.48 -29.61 -20.38
N LEU A 114 -24.62 -30.01 -19.81
CA LEU A 114 -25.23 -29.31 -18.67
C LEU A 114 -24.30 -29.24 -17.47
N ALA A 115 -23.63 -30.35 -17.14
CA ALA A 115 -22.68 -30.38 -16.04
C ALA A 115 -21.45 -29.51 -16.30
N LYS A 116 -20.95 -29.47 -17.54
CA LYS A 116 -19.84 -28.59 -17.92
C LYS A 116 -20.23 -27.12 -17.76
N THR A 117 -21.42 -26.73 -18.23
CA THR A 117 -21.94 -25.37 -18.05
C THR A 117 -22.07 -25.01 -16.57
N ALA A 118 -22.58 -25.92 -15.74
CA ALA A 118 -22.69 -25.70 -14.29
C ALA A 118 -21.32 -25.54 -13.62
N ALA A 119 -20.34 -26.38 -13.99
CA ALA A 119 -18.97 -26.31 -13.48
C ALA A 119 -18.26 -25.02 -13.90
N ASP A 120 -18.42 -24.60 -15.16
CA ASP A 120 -17.84 -23.35 -15.67
C ASP A 120 -18.44 -22.13 -14.97
N ARG A 121 -19.75 -22.14 -14.72
CA ARG A 121 -20.42 -21.09 -13.95
C ARG A 121 -19.90 -21.03 -12.52
N ALA A 122 -19.80 -22.16 -11.84
CA ALA A 122 -19.26 -22.21 -10.47
C ALA A 122 -17.80 -21.73 -10.41
N ALA A 123 -16.97 -22.08 -11.41
CA ALA A 123 -15.60 -21.61 -11.51
C ALA A 123 -15.52 -20.09 -11.77
N ALA A 124 -16.39 -19.56 -12.64
CA ALA A 124 -16.48 -18.13 -12.91
C ALA A 124 -16.94 -17.34 -11.68
N ASP A 125 -17.97 -17.83 -10.97
CA ASP A 125 -18.48 -17.22 -9.74
C ASP A 125 -17.40 -17.21 -8.64
N LYS A 126 -16.68 -18.33 -8.47
CA LYS A 126 -15.54 -18.41 -7.55
C LYS A 126 -14.45 -17.43 -7.93
N LYS A 127 -14.07 -17.34 -9.20
CA LYS A 127 -13.06 -16.38 -9.66
C LYS A 127 -13.50 -14.94 -9.39
N ALA A 128 -14.76 -14.60 -9.67
CA ALA A 128 -15.29 -13.27 -9.39
C ALA A 128 -15.26 -12.94 -7.90
N GLN A 129 -15.52 -13.91 -7.03
CA GLN A 129 -15.39 -13.75 -5.58
C GLN A 129 -13.92 -13.54 -5.17
N ASP A 130 -13.00 -14.35 -5.69
CA ASP A 130 -11.57 -14.26 -5.39
C ASP A 130 -10.99 -12.91 -5.86
N ASP A 131 -11.40 -12.40 -7.04
CA ASP A 131 -10.98 -11.10 -7.57
C ASP A 131 -11.53 -9.93 -6.72
N ARG A 132 -12.80 -9.99 -6.28
CA ARG A 132 -13.39 -8.99 -5.36
C ARG A 132 -12.64 -8.97 -4.02
N ASN A 133 -12.35 -10.15 -3.48
CA ASN A 133 -11.59 -10.32 -2.26
C ASN A 133 -10.18 -9.71 -2.37
N ALA A 134 -9.48 -9.96 -3.47
CA ALA A 134 -8.17 -9.36 -3.73
C ALA A 134 -8.23 -7.82 -3.81
N ALA A 135 -9.26 -7.27 -4.45
CA ALA A 135 -9.46 -5.82 -4.53
C ALA A 135 -9.72 -5.18 -3.15
N LEU A 136 -10.51 -5.83 -2.29
CA LEU A 136 -10.75 -5.37 -0.92
C LEU A 136 -9.46 -5.38 -0.07
N VAL A 137 -8.67 -6.45 -0.15
CA VAL A 137 -7.37 -6.53 0.53
C VAL A 137 -6.43 -5.41 0.07
N GLN A 138 -6.38 -5.14 -1.24
CA GLN A 138 -5.56 -4.05 -1.77
C GLN A 138 -6.04 -2.68 -1.29
N ALA A 139 -7.35 -2.42 -1.29
CA ALA A 139 -7.90 -1.17 -0.79
C ALA A 139 -7.54 -0.90 0.68
N VAL A 140 -7.57 -1.94 1.54
CA VAL A 140 -7.13 -1.82 2.95
C VAL A 140 -5.65 -1.47 3.04
N ARG A 141 -4.80 -2.11 2.22
CA ARG A 141 -3.35 -1.80 2.20
C ARG A 141 -3.06 -0.38 1.73
N ASP A 142 -3.76 0.09 0.70
CA ASP A 142 -3.59 1.45 0.17
C ASP A 142 -3.97 2.50 1.22
N ARG A 143 -5.10 2.30 1.93
CA ARG A 143 -5.51 3.19 3.05
C ARG A 143 -4.53 3.15 4.21
N SER A 144 -3.95 1.99 4.51
CA SER A 144 -2.91 1.88 5.52
C SER A 144 -1.64 2.65 5.13
N ALA A 145 -1.24 2.59 3.86
CA ALA A 145 -0.08 3.32 3.36
C ALA A 145 -0.32 4.85 3.36
N GLU A 146 -1.53 5.28 3.01
CA GLU A 146 -1.97 6.68 3.10
C GLU A 146 -1.86 7.20 4.54
N LEU A 147 -2.41 6.48 5.51
CA LEU A 147 -2.30 6.84 6.93
C LEU A 147 -0.83 6.89 7.40
N GLN A 148 -0.02 5.90 7.00
CA GLN A 148 1.41 5.89 7.35
C GLN A 148 2.16 7.12 6.81
N SER A 149 1.84 7.55 5.60
CA SER A 149 2.39 8.77 5.00
C SER A 149 2.03 10.01 5.83
N MET A 150 0.77 10.12 6.26
CA MET A 150 0.31 11.23 7.10
C MET A 150 0.99 11.25 8.47
N ILE A 151 1.12 10.08 9.13
CA ILE A 151 1.89 9.94 10.37
C ILE A 151 3.33 10.42 10.20
N ASN A 152 3.99 10.04 9.09
CA ASN A 152 5.36 10.48 8.81
C ASN A 152 5.45 12.00 8.61
N GLN A 153 4.46 12.62 7.96
CA GLN A 153 4.40 14.08 7.82
C GLN A 153 4.23 14.79 9.18
N LEU A 154 3.43 14.23 10.09
CA LEU A 154 3.30 14.77 11.44
C LEU A 154 4.62 14.66 12.22
N ASN A 155 5.31 13.52 12.14
CA ASN A 155 6.62 13.35 12.77
C ASN A 155 7.66 14.35 12.25
N SER A 156 7.78 14.51 10.93
CA SER A 156 8.67 15.50 10.31
C SER A 156 8.30 16.92 10.70
N GLY A 157 7.01 17.26 10.73
CA GLY A 157 6.55 18.58 11.18
C GLY A 157 6.83 18.83 12.66
N THR A 158 6.83 17.79 13.50
CA THR A 158 7.25 17.88 14.91
C THR A 158 8.73 18.24 15.02
N ALA A 159 9.59 17.50 14.31
CA ALA A 159 11.03 17.74 14.32
C ALA A 159 11.39 19.13 13.76
N ASN A 160 10.79 19.53 12.64
CA ASN A 160 11.03 20.82 12.02
C ASN A 160 10.70 21.98 12.96
N ARG A 161 9.57 21.92 13.68
CA ARG A 161 9.20 23.00 14.62
C ARG A 161 10.14 23.09 15.81
N LYS A 162 10.63 21.95 16.31
CA LYS A 162 11.67 21.93 17.36
C LYS A 162 12.97 22.59 16.89
N SER A 163 13.40 22.33 15.65
CA SER A 163 14.56 23.02 15.08
C SER A 163 14.32 24.51 14.94
N GLN A 164 13.19 24.91 14.35
CA GLN A 164 12.89 26.31 14.09
C GLN A 164 12.82 27.16 15.36
N ILE A 165 12.29 26.62 16.47
CA ILE A 165 12.26 27.37 17.73
C ILE A 165 13.66 27.52 18.35
N LEU A 166 14.57 26.55 18.14
CA LEU A 166 15.97 26.67 18.54
C LEU A 166 16.70 27.73 17.70
N ASP A 167 16.43 27.77 16.38
CA ASP A 167 17.00 28.79 15.49
C ASP A 167 16.54 30.20 15.91
N ALA A 168 15.23 30.37 16.19
CA ALA A 168 14.69 31.62 16.69
C ALA A 168 15.33 32.02 18.04
N ALA A 169 15.52 31.07 18.96
CA ALA A 169 16.20 31.33 20.22
C ALA A 169 17.68 31.70 20.04
N SER A 170 18.34 31.15 19.01
CA SER A 170 19.72 31.51 18.67
C SER A 170 19.82 32.94 18.15
N SER A 171 18.87 33.40 17.31
CA SER A 171 18.82 34.80 16.87
C SER A 171 18.64 35.76 18.05
N ILE A 172 17.74 35.46 18.99
CA ILE A 172 17.55 36.27 20.21
C ILE A 172 18.84 36.34 21.05
N LYS A 173 19.62 35.26 21.14
CA LYS A 173 20.92 35.29 21.82
C LYS A 173 21.91 36.20 21.11
N GLY A 174 21.89 36.24 19.78
CA GLY A 174 22.66 37.18 18.98
C GLY A 174 22.28 38.63 19.31
N GLU A 175 20.99 38.96 19.28
CA GLU A 175 20.49 40.29 19.64
C GLU A 175 20.92 40.73 21.06
N GLN A 176 20.89 39.81 22.03
CA GLN A 176 21.35 40.07 23.40
C GLN A 176 22.87 40.33 23.48
N SER A 177 23.65 39.61 22.67
CA SER A 177 25.10 39.84 22.55
C SER A 177 25.37 41.21 21.95
N ASP A 178 24.65 41.59 20.89
CA ASP A 178 24.78 42.89 20.24
C ASP A 178 24.37 44.05 21.16
N LEU A 179 23.30 43.88 21.96
CA LEU A 179 22.95 44.86 22.99
C LEU A 179 24.06 45.00 24.04
N THR A 180 24.68 43.89 24.45
CA THR A 180 25.78 43.91 25.42
C THR A 180 26.99 44.65 24.85
N GLN A 181 27.33 44.41 23.58
CA GLN A 181 28.41 45.12 22.90
C GLN A 181 28.09 46.62 22.76
N LEU A 182 26.86 46.97 22.34
CA LEU A 182 26.41 48.35 22.25
C LEU A 182 26.50 49.08 23.60
N GLN A 183 26.18 48.40 24.71
CA GLN A 183 26.34 48.95 26.06
C GLN A 183 27.81 49.17 26.45
N ALA A 184 28.72 48.29 26.02
CA ALA A 184 30.16 48.46 26.24
C ALA A 184 30.73 49.62 25.40
N ASP A 185 30.31 49.73 24.14
CA ASP A 185 30.65 50.84 23.26
C ASP A 185 30.12 52.17 23.81
N PHE A 186 28.89 52.17 24.34
CA PHE A 186 28.32 53.33 25.03
C PHE A 186 29.14 53.74 26.26
N ALA A 187 29.59 52.79 27.08
CA ALA A 187 30.41 53.08 28.24
C ALA A 187 31.77 53.69 27.84
N THR A 188 32.36 53.21 26.74
CA THR A 188 33.58 53.78 26.16
C THR A 188 33.34 55.20 25.67
N PHE A 189 32.30 55.41 24.87
CA PHE A 189 31.90 56.74 24.40
C PHE A 189 31.62 57.71 25.56
N GLN A 190 30.96 57.26 26.64
CA GLN A 190 30.73 58.08 27.84
C GLN A 190 32.02 58.50 28.53
N LYS A 191 33.02 57.61 28.57
CA LYS A 191 34.33 57.93 29.14
C LYS A 191 35.05 58.95 28.26
N ASP A 192 35.17 58.66 26.97
CA ASP A 192 35.96 59.45 26.03
C ASP A 192 35.36 60.84 25.84
N SER A 193 34.02 60.96 25.85
CA SER A 193 33.31 62.26 25.82
C SER A 193 33.52 63.15 27.06
N ARG A 194 34.08 62.62 28.15
CA ARG A 194 34.35 63.36 29.40
C ARG A 194 35.83 63.69 29.59
N GLU A 195 36.72 63.13 28.76
CA GLU A 195 38.13 63.47 28.82
C GLU A 195 38.34 64.95 28.41
N PRO A 196 39.44 65.62 28.82
CA PRO A 196 39.76 66.95 28.34
C PRO A 196 40.13 66.86 26.85
N LEU A 197 39.11 66.96 26.00
CA LEU A 197 39.22 66.86 24.57
C LEU A 197 39.57 68.23 23.98
N ASP A 198 40.59 68.29 23.11
CA ASP A 198 40.70 69.40 22.19
C ASP A 198 39.62 69.30 21.10
N LYS A 199 39.50 70.33 20.26
CA LYS A 199 38.51 70.32 19.16
C LYS A 199 38.68 69.11 18.25
N TYR A 200 39.92 68.65 18.02
CA TYR A 200 40.18 67.52 17.16
C TYR A 200 39.64 66.23 17.78
N GLY A 201 40.05 65.89 19.00
CA GLY A 201 39.61 64.69 19.72
C GLY A 201 38.10 64.64 19.94
N ALA A 202 37.46 65.77 20.21
CA ALA A 202 36.00 65.82 20.31
C ALA A 202 35.29 65.55 18.97
N CYS A 203 35.83 66.04 17.85
CA CYS A 203 35.20 65.89 16.55
C CYS A 203 35.60 64.62 15.79
N THR A 204 36.64 63.91 16.24
CA THR A 204 37.10 62.65 15.63
C THR A 204 36.81 61.44 16.53
N THR A 205 37.33 61.39 17.76
CA THR A 205 37.21 60.23 18.66
C THR A 205 35.76 60.03 19.11
N ALA A 206 35.18 61.01 19.81
CA ALA A 206 33.79 60.91 20.27
C ALA A 206 32.79 60.75 19.12
N ARG A 207 33.10 61.32 17.94
CA ARG A 207 32.31 61.13 16.73
C ARG A 207 32.40 59.68 16.23
N TYR A 208 33.60 59.11 16.19
CA TYR A 208 33.84 57.75 15.73
C TYR A 208 33.13 56.73 16.61
N ASP A 209 33.25 56.86 17.93
CA ASP A 209 32.60 55.94 18.87
C ASP A 209 31.08 55.94 18.68
N PHE A 210 30.48 57.13 18.55
CA PHE A 210 29.04 57.26 18.34
C PHE A 210 28.58 56.87 16.93
N MET A 211 29.14 57.52 15.90
CA MET A 211 28.66 57.39 14.51
C MET A 211 29.17 56.16 13.78
N THR A 212 30.23 55.52 14.28
CA THR A 212 30.82 54.32 13.65
C THR A 212 30.64 53.11 14.54
N SER A 213 31.16 53.09 15.77
CA SER A 213 31.11 51.89 16.63
C SER A 213 29.68 51.56 17.07
N MET A 214 29.07 52.45 17.86
CA MET A 214 27.71 52.25 18.36
C MET A 214 26.68 52.16 17.22
N ALA A 215 26.82 53.01 16.20
CA ALA A 215 25.91 52.99 15.05
C ALA A 215 26.02 51.68 14.24
N TYR A 216 27.20 51.05 14.17
CA TYR A 216 27.38 49.75 13.51
C TYR A 216 26.65 48.66 14.29
N ASP A 217 26.89 48.55 15.59
CA ASP A 217 26.23 47.54 16.43
C ASP A 217 24.71 47.68 16.39
N PHE A 218 24.20 48.92 16.46
CA PHE A 218 22.75 49.15 16.46
C PHE A 218 22.10 48.95 15.09
N ASN A 219 22.64 49.57 14.02
CA ASN A 219 21.98 49.57 12.71
C ASN A 219 22.36 48.39 11.82
N THR A 220 23.45 47.69 12.13
CA THR A 220 23.96 46.57 11.32
C THR A 220 23.79 45.25 12.07
N SER A 221 24.52 45.05 13.17
CA SER A 221 24.54 43.77 13.89
C SER A 221 23.16 43.44 14.47
N LEU A 222 22.64 44.32 15.33
CA LEU A 222 21.36 44.10 16.00
C LEU A 222 20.21 43.97 14.98
N VAL A 223 20.19 44.83 13.97
CA VAL A 223 19.17 44.76 12.90
C VAL A 223 19.27 43.47 12.09
N TYR A 224 20.48 42.94 11.86
CA TYR A 224 20.67 41.67 11.18
C TYR A 224 20.03 40.52 11.96
N ASP A 225 20.32 40.41 13.25
CA ASP A 225 19.77 39.34 14.09
C ASP A 225 18.26 39.45 14.28
N ARG A 226 17.74 40.68 14.44
CA ARG A 226 16.29 40.94 14.47
C ARG A 226 15.58 40.53 13.20
N ASN A 227 16.17 40.83 12.04
CA ASN A 227 15.61 40.40 10.75
C ASN A 227 15.67 38.87 10.58
N SER A 228 16.71 38.23 11.12
CA SER A 228 16.83 36.77 11.17
C SER A 228 15.72 36.17 12.04
N PHE A 229 15.54 36.67 13.26
CA PHE A 229 14.46 36.26 14.17
C PHE A 229 13.09 36.45 13.53
N ALA A 230 12.81 37.63 12.97
CA ALA A 230 11.51 37.94 12.33
C ALA A 230 11.17 36.95 11.21
N ARG A 231 12.16 36.56 10.39
CA ARG A 231 11.98 35.58 9.32
C ARG A 231 11.61 34.21 9.87
N VAL A 232 12.36 33.71 10.84
CA VAL A 232 12.08 32.40 11.46
C VAL A 232 10.73 32.42 12.19
N ALA A 233 10.42 33.48 12.92
CA ALA A 233 9.15 33.68 13.61
C ALA A 233 7.95 33.65 12.66
N GLN A 234 8.09 34.25 11.46
CA GLN A 234 7.05 34.21 10.43
C GLN A 234 6.86 32.78 9.91
N THR A 235 7.94 32.04 9.62
CA THR A 235 7.86 30.64 9.20
C THR A 235 7.18 29.77 10.25
N ILE A 236 7.52 29.93 11.54
CA ILE A 236 6.87 29.20 12.64
C ILE A 236 5.38 29.54 12.67
N THR A 237 5.01 30.82 12.54
CA THR A 237 3.60 31.26 12.57
C THR A 237 2.79 30.60 11.45
N THR A 238 3.31 30.59 10.21
CA THR A 238 2.68 29.88 9.09
C THR A 238 2.56 28.37 9.35
N ASN A 239 3.59 27.75 9.93
CA ASN A 239 3.55 26.32 10.24
C ASN A 239 2.58 25.98 11.38
N LEU A 240 2.31 26.91 12.29
CA LEU A 240 1.33 26.72 13.37
C LEU A 240 -0.12 26.85 12.87
N SER A 241 -0.39 27.66 11.83
CA SER A 241 -1.76 27.85 11.34
C SER A 241 -2.35 26.62 10.64
N VAL A 242 -1.51 25.70 10.15
CA VAL A 242 -1.95 24.48 9.43
C VAL A 242 -2.02 23.24 10.32
N ILE A 243 -1.83 23.36 11.64
CA ILE A 243 -1.80 22.21 12.57
C ILE A 243 -3.11 21.42 12.51
N GLU A 244 -4.23 22.10 12.75
CA GLU A 244 -5.53 21.44 12.87
C GLU A 244 -6.00 20.85 11.53
N GLN A 245 -5.66 21.49 10.41
CA GLN A 245 -5.91 20.91 9.09
C GLN A 245 -5.20 19.56 8.93
N ARG A 246 -3.89 19.48 9.23
CA ARG A 246 -3.12 18.24 9.08
C ARG A 246 -3.57 17.15 10.05
N VAL A 247 -4.00 17.53 11.25
CA VAL A 247 -4.59 16.58 12.19
C VAL A 247 -5.91 16.04 11.64
N ALA A 248 -6.80 16.91 11.14
CA ALA A 248 -8.07 16.49 10.56
C ALA A 248 -7.89 15.54 9.36
N GLU A 249 -6.94 15.84 8.47
CA GLU A 249 -6.60 14.97 7.33
C GLU A 249 -6.09 13.60 7.81
N THR A 250 -5.26 13.56 8.86
CA THR A 250 -4.76 12.30 9.43
C THR A 250 -5.88 11.48 10.09
N GLN A 251 -6.79 12.13 10.83
CA GLN A 251 -7.95 11.49 11.44
C GLN A 251 -8.93 10.97 10.38
N GLN A 252 -9.09 11.69 9.27
CA GLN A 252 -9.91 11.26 8.15
C GLN A 252 -9.30 10.02 7.47
N ALA A 253 -7.98 9.98 7.26
CA ALA A 253 -7.29 8.80 6.73
C ALA A 253 -7.42 7.59 7.66
N ALA A 254 -7.31 7.80 8.98
CA ALA A 254 -7.49 6.75 9.97
C ALA A 254 -8.92 6.18 9.96
N LYS A 255 -9.93 7.05 9.87
CA LYS A 255 -11.32 6.64 9.70
C LYS A 255 -11.53 5.86 8.41
N ALA A 256 -10.98 6.33 7.28
CA ALA A 256 -11.10 5.63 6.00
C ALA A 256 -10.45 4.23 6.06
N LEU A 257 -9.34 4.06 6.78
CA LEU A 257 -8.75 2.75 7.03
C LEU A 257 -9.66 1.87 7.90
N ALA A 258 -10.22 2.41 8.98
CA ALA A 258 -11.14 1.67 9.85
C ALA A 258 -12.38 1.20 9.07
N ASP A 259 -12.97 2.07 8.25
CA ASP A 259 -14.13 1.76 7.41
C ASP A 259 -13.76 0.69 6.35
N ALA A 260 -12.57 0.76 5.75
CA ALA A 260 -12.10 -0.25 4.79
C ALA A 260 -11.86 -1.62 5.44
N ILE A 261 -11.32 -1.66 6.66
CA ILE A 261 -11.15 -2.89 7.44
C ILE A 261 -12.51 -3.49 7.79
N ALA A 262 -13.46 -2.66 8.25
CA ALA A 262 -14.81 -3.11 8.60
C ALA A 262 -15.60 -3.63 7.40
N ALA A 263 -15.39 -3.06 6.20
CA ALA A 263 -16.00 -3.51 4.96
C ALA A 263 -15.39 -4.80 4.39
N SER A 264 -14.16 -5.16 4.82
CA SER A 264 -13.48 -6.36 4.35
C SER A 264 -13.90 -7.59 5.17
N PRO A 265 -14.43 -8.66 4.54
CA PRO A 265 -14.69 -9.93 5.23
C PRO A 265 -13.39 -10.72 5.53
N LEU A 266 -12.24 -10.20 5.08
CA LEU A 266 -10.94 -10.85 5.19
C LEU A 266 -10.06 -10.12 6.22
N SER A 267 -9.33 -10.91 7.00
CA SER A 267 -8.26 -10.41 7.86
C SER A 267 -7.06 -10.01 6.99
N VAL A 268 -6.68 -8.73 7.02
CA VAL A 268 -5.52 -8.21 6.30
C VAL A 268 -4.35 -8.02 7.25
N SER A 269 -3.24 -8.72 7.02
CA SER A 269 -2.02 -8.61 7.82
C SER A 269 -1.08 -7.51 7.29
N GLY A 270 -0.23 -6.97 8.17
CA GLY A 270 0.81 -6.00 7.80
C GLY A 270 0.30 -4.59 7.51
N VAL A 271 -0.89 -4.26 8.01
CA VAL A 271 -1.48 -2.92 7.95
C VAL A 271 -1.51 -2.30 9.33
N LEU A 272 -1.57 -0.97 9.36
CA LEU A 272 -1.73 -0.21 10.60
C LEU A 272 -3.07 -0.57 11.25
N ALA A 273 -3.05 -0.72 12.57
CA ALA A 273 -4.28 -0.82 13.34
C ALA A 273 -4.94 0.58 13.44
N PRO A 274 -6.27 0.68 13.37
CA PRO A 274 -6.96 1.94 13.66
C PRO A 274 -6.57 2.47 15.06
N GLY A 275 -6.29 3.77 15.16
CA GLY A 275 -5.97 4.45 16.41
C GLY A 275 -4.47 4.56 16.72
N VAL A 276 -3.59 3.91 15.95
CA VAL A 276 -2.12 4.03 16.13
C VAL A 276 -1.61 5.45 15.88
N GLU A 277 -2.34 6.24 15.09
CA GLU A 277 -2.02 7.63 14.78
C GLU A 277 -2.19 8.58 15.97
N GLN A 278 -2.98 8.20 16.98
CA GLN A 278 -3.40 9.11 18.04
C GLN A 278 -2.22 9.64 18.85
N ALA A 279 -1.26 8.78 19.22
CA ALA A 279 -0.07 9.19 19.95
C ALA A 279 0.79 10.20 19.17
N THR A 280 0.86 10.05 17.84
CA THR A 280 1.57 10.98 16.96
C THR A 280 0.82 12.31 16.86
N ILE A 281 -0.51 12.29 16.72
CA ILE A 281 -1.34 13.50 16.73
C ILE A 281 -1.16 14.28 18.04
N ASP A 282 -1.20 13.59 19.18
CA ASP A 282 -1.07 14.23 20.49
C ASP A 282 0.31 14.86 20.66
N THR A 283 1.37 14.16 20.25
CA THR A 283 2.74 14.68 20.25
C THR A 283 2.89 15.90 19.34
N TYR A 284 2.27 15.85 18.17
CA TYR A 284 2.29 16.94 17.19
C TYR A 284 1.62 18.20 17.73
N ARG A 285 0.41 18.08 18.31
CA ARG A 285 -0.32 19.19 18.94
C ARG A 285 0.42 19.75 20.14
N SER A 286 0.86 18.88 21.05
CA SER A 286 1.61 19.30 22.25
C SER A 286 2.88 20.08 21.89
N THR A 287 3.62 19.61 20.89
CA THR A 287 4.80 20.33 20.38
C THR A 287 4.41 21.69 19.79
N ALA A 288 3.32 21.77 19.02
CA ALA A 288 2.84 23.03 18.46
C ALA A 288 2.46 24.04 19.54
N THR A 289 1.75 23.62 20.59
CA THR A 289 1.40 24.47 21.75
C THR A 289 2.66 24.97 22.48
N SER A 290 3.62 24.09 22.71
CA SER A 290 4.90 24.46 23.34
C SER A 290 5.67 25.47 22.49
N VAL A 291 5.76 25.26 21.18
CA VAL A 291 6.43 26.17 20.24
C VAL A 291 5.71 27.52 20.15
N ALA A 292 4.38 27.54 20.15
CA ALA A 292 3.61 28.78 20.17
C ALA A 292 3.90 29.61 21.44
N THR A 293 3.96 28.94 22.59
CA THR A 293 4.28 29.59 23.88
C THR A 293 5.70 30.15 23.89
N GLN A 294 6.67 29.35 23.45
CA GLN A 294 8.07 29.78 23.35
C GLN A 294 8.23 30.96 22.38
N LEU A 295 7.58 30.91 21.21
CA LEU A 295 7.65 31.99 20.23
C LEU A 295 7.09 33.31 20.79
N ALA A 296 5.98 33.26 21.54
CA ALA A 296 5.44 34.44 22.20
C ALA A 296 6.42 35.04 23.21
N SER A 297 7.10 34.19 23.99
CA SER A 297 8.15 34.63 24.91
C SER A 297 9.33 35.26 24.17
N LEU A 298 9.79 34.65 23.07
CA LEU A 298 10.92 35.18 22.29
C LEU A 298 10.59 36.53 21.65
N ARG A 299 9.35 36.73 21.18
CA ARG A 299 8.90 38.03 20.66
C ARG A 299 8.91 39.14 21.72
N ALA A 300 8.53 38.80 22.95
CA ALA A 300 8.62 39.75 24.06
C ALA A 300 10.09 40.11 24.36
N THR A 301 10.99 39.13 24.27
CA THR A 301 12.43 39.36 24.42
C THR A 301 13.00 40.25 23.31
N ASP A 302 12.74 39.97 22.02
CA ASP A 302 13.15 40.83 20.88
C ASP A 302 12.71 42.28 21.09
N ALA A 303 11.42 42.49 21.42
CA ALA A 303 10.88 43.83 21.68
C ALA A 303 11.61 44.53 22.84
N SER A 304 11.88 43.81 23.93
CA SER A 304 12.59 44.35 25.10
C SER A 304 14.06 44.67 24.81
N VAL A 305 14.77 43.81 24.08
CA VAL A 305 16.17 44.00 23.70
C VAL A 305 16.28 45.23 22.80
N PHE A 306 15.42 45.33 21.78
CA PHE A 306 15.43 46.47 20.88
C PHE A 306 15.08 47.79 21.56
N ALA A 307 14.08 47.80 22.46
CA ALA A 307 13.76 48.99 23.24
C ALA A 307 14.93 49.44 24.13
N SER A 308 15.66 48.50 24.73
CA SER A 308 16.85 48.80 25.52
C SER A 308 17.98 49.37 24.66
N ALA A 309 18.19 48.82 23.46
CA ALA A 309 19.17 49.32 22.52
C ALA A 309 18.84 50.74 22.04
N GLN A 310 17.56 51.03 21.79
CA GLN A 310 17.10 52.38 21.45
C GLN A 310 17.37 53.38 22.57
N ASP A 311 17.12 53.00 23.82
CA ASP A 311 17.40 53.86 24.97
C ASP A 311 18.90 54.20 25.07
N VAL A 312 19.77 53.19 24.91
CA VAL A 312 21.23 53.41 24.86
C VAL A 312 21.62 54.39 23.74
N MET A 313 21.08 54.21 22.52
CA MET A 313 21.35 55.11 21.40
C MET A 313 20.83 56.54 21.65
N ASN A 314 19.67 56.69 22.27
CA ASN A 314 19.10 58.00 22.60
C ASN A 314 19.96 58.74 23.64
N GLN A 315 20.42 58.03 24.68
CA GLN A 315 21.34 58.58 25.67
C GLN A 315 22.67 58.99 25.02
N ALA A 316 23.22 58.16 24.13
CA ALA A 316 24.44 58.47 23.40
C ALA A 316 24.29 59.70 22.49
N GLN A 317 23.17 59.80 21.78
CA GLN A 317 22.86 60.96 20.94
C GLN A 317 22.81 62.26 21.75
N ALA A 318 22.24 62.23 22.97
CA ALA A 318 22.20 63.40 23.84
C ALA A 318 23.61 63.86 24.28
N ILE A 319 24.48 62.91 24.62
CA ILE A 319 25.89 63.19 24.94
C ILE A 319 26.62 63.74 23.72
N TRP A 320 26.46 63.11 22.55
CA TRP A 320 27.08 63.56 21.31
C TRP A 320 26.67 64.99 20.95
N ASN A 321 25.40 65.33 21.08
CA ASN A 321 24.92 66.70 20.84
C ASN A 321 25.58 67.72 21.77
N THR A 322 25.85 67.34 23.02
CA THR A 322 26.55 68.19 24.00
C THR A 322 28.02 68.38 23.62
N VAL A 323 28.74 67.30 23.28
CA VAL A 323 30.13 67.35 22.80
C VAL A 323 30.22 68.21 21.53
N LYS A 324 29.32 67.99 20.58
CA LYS A 324 29.25 68.73 19.33
C LYS A 324 29.10 70.24 19.56
N ALA A 325 28.18 70.64 20.44
CA ALA A 325 27.94 72.04 20.78
C ALA A 325 29.14 72.69 21.49
N ASN A 326 29.74 72.01 22.46
CA ASN A 326 30.84 72.54 23.26
C ASN A 326 32.14 72.73 22.47
N HIS A 327 32.41 71.87 21.49
CA HIS A 327 33.68 71.88 20.73
C HIS A 327 33.53 72.43 19.30
N GLY A 328 32.32 72.85 18.90
CA GLY A 328 32.05 73.39 17.56
C GLY A 328 32.36 72.38 16.46
N CYS A 329 31.97 71.12 16.68
CA CYS A 329 32.07 70.08 15.67
C CYS A 329 31.00 70.29 14.61
N SER A 330 31.39 70.23 13.34
CA SER A 330 30.48 70.30 12.18
C SER A 330 29.83 68.95 11.90
#